data_AF-A0AAZ3P710-F1
#
_entry.id   AF-A0AAZ3P710-F1
#
_cell.length_a   1.000
_cell.length_b   1.000
_cell.length_c   1.000
_cell.angle_alpha   90.00
_cell.angle_beta   90.00
_cell.angle_gamma   90.00
#
_symmetry.space_group_name_H-M   'P 1'
#
loop_
_entity.id
_entity.type
_entity.pdbx_description
1 polymer ?
#
loop_
_entity_poly.entity_id
_entity_poly.type
_entity_poly.pdbx_seq_one_letter_code
_entity_poly.pdbx_strand_id
1 'polypeptide(L)'
;MGETLQIQACQACSVIPKKSRGCNRCQRLVSSIHAIMATTAGVIVVSACSGNVMTDRYWLATYFVIWYGVPYMTYDIYAMYLSHYYRFRVKGHEEYKEHSLTTVNSFVRREFLLVLHHIALLTILLPVTLFFRRDQGDYFIGCLFLTELSTPFVSLGKILIQLGLQDCWVHKANGGMVLLSFFLCRIALFPYMYWVYGRHYGIPIYGVPFHLTLSVNLGNLCILAPQVYWFVLLCRKGWRLYQRQRHATAAAGSQDSSPLPPPSPSLTDNQPKGDH
;
A
#
# COMPACT_ATOMS: atom_id res chain seq x y z
N MET A 1 28.32 0.11 -8.10
CA MET A 1 27.03 -0.12 -8.81
C MET A 1 25.77 0.00 -7.94
N GLY A 2 25.87 0.05 -6.59
CA GLY A 2 24.71 0.26 -5.71
C GLY A 2 24.32 1.73 -5.48
N GLU A 3 25.29 2.64 -5.48
CA GLU A 3 25.07 4.09 -5.27
C GLU A 3 24.27 4.73 -6.39
N THR A 4 24.46 4.27 -7.63
CA THR A 4 23.79 4.83 -8.81
C THR A 4 22.28 4.71 -8.73
N LEU A 5 21.73 3.65 -8.09
CA LEU A 5 20.29 3.40 -8.02
C LEU A 5 19.58 4.12 -6.86
N GLN A 6 20.27 4.34 -5.73
CA GLN A 6 19.79 5.23 -4.65
C GLN A 6 19.78 6.68 -5.12
N ILE A 7 20.84 7.11 -5.83
CA ILE A 7 20.90 8.42 -6.47
C ILE A 7 19.80 8.55 -7.53
N GLN A 8 19.47 7.49 -8.30
CA GLN A 8 18.40 7.54 -9.31
C GLN A 8 17.00 7.58 -8.70
N ALA A 9 16.77 6.97 -7.53
CA ALA A 9 15.52 7.11 -6.77
C ALA A 9 15.41 8.50 -6.13
N CYS A 10 16.53 9.05 -5.64
CA CYS A 10 16.62 10.42 -5.10
C CYS A 10 16.46 11.48 -6.21
N GLN A 11 17.03 11.25 -7.41
CA GLN A 11 16.84 12.07 -8.61
C GLN A 11 15.41 11.98 -9.15
N ALA A 12 14.80 10.79 -9.15
CA ALA A 12 13.38 10.67 -9.52
C ALA A 12 12.45 11.42 -8.53
N CYS A 13 12.85 11.59 -7.28
CA CYS A 13 12.16 12.42 -6.28
C CYS A 13 12.49 13.91 -6.40
N SER A 14 13.69 14.30 -6.87
CA SER A 14 14.08 15.70 -7.06
C SER A 14 13.45 16.33 -8.32
N VAL A 15 13.13 15.53 -9.33
CA VAL A 15 12.42 15.96 -10.56
C VAL A 15 10.92 16.20 -10.32
N ILE A 16 10.38 15.83 -9.15
CA ILE A 16 8.96 16.11 -8.81
C ILE A 16 8.87 17.52 -8.20
N PRO A 17 8.09 18.44 -8.80
CA PRO A 17 7.94 19.80 -8.31
C PRO A 17 7.37 19.79 -6.89
N LYS A 18 7.77 20.77 -6.06
CA LYS A 18 7.30 20.90 -4.67
C LYS A 18 5.76 20.81 -4.55
N LYS A 19 5.03 21.34 -5.54
CA LYS A 19 3.55 21.30 -5.62
C LYS A 19 2.98 19.88 -5.78
N SER A 20 3.57 19.03 -6.62
CA SER A 20 3.14 17.63 -6.81
C SER A 20 3.56 16.73 -5.63
N ARG A 21 4.70 17.02 -5.00
CA ARG A 21 5.11 16.35 -3.74
C ARG A 21 4.15 16.68 -2.58
N GLY A 22 3.71 17.95 -2.47
CA GLY A 22 2.72 18.37 -1.48
C GLY A 22 1.37 17.68 -1.68
N CYS A 23 0.83 17.68 -2.90
CA CYS A 23 -0.44 17.04 -3.24
C CYS A 23 -0.48 15.54 -2.87
N ASN A 24 0.57 14.79 -3.23
CA ASN A 24 0.68 13.37 -2.88
C ASN A 24 0.78 13.11 -1.37
N ARG A 25 1.40 14.03 -0.62
CA ARG A 25 1.48 13.92 0.85
C ARG A 25 0.12 14.15 1.49
N CYS A 26 -0.58 15.21 1.08
CA CYS A 26 -1.93 15.51 1.57
C CYS A 26 -2.91 14.37 1.26
N GLN A 27 -2.88 13.82 0.05
CA GLN A 27 -3.71 12.69 -0.33
C GLN A 27 -3.48 11.47 0.58
N ARG A 28 -2.21 11.12 0.85
CA ARG A 28 -1.87 10.00 1.74
C ARG A 28 -2.29 10.22 3.19
N LEU A 29 -2.24 11.46 3.67
CA LEU A 29 -2.73 11.80 5.01
C LEU A 29 -4.24 11.66 5.08
N VAL A 30 -4.97 12.21 4.11
CA VAL A 30 -6.43 12.09 4.01
C VAL A 30 -6.85 10.62 3.90
N SER A 31 -6.13 9.82 3.13
CA SER A 31 -6.35 8.37 3.03
C SER A 31 -6.04 7.62 4.33
N SER A 32 -4.99 8.01 5.06
CA SER A 32 -4.69 7.40 6.36
C SER A 32 -5.77 7.72 7.40
N ILE A 33 -6.28 8.96 7.41
CA ILE A 33 -7.38 9.38 8.30
C ILE A 33 -8.66 8.59 7.97
N HIS A 34 -9.01 8.48 6.69
CA HIS A 34 -10.14 7.66 6.24
C HIS A 34 -9.99 6.21 6.69
N ALA A 35 -8.82 5.62 6.48
CA ALA A 35 -8.58 4.24 6.85
C ALA A 35 -8.71 4.00 8.36
N ILE A 36 -8.28 4.94 9.20
CA ILE A 36 -8.49 4.86 10.66
C ILE A 36 -9.97 4.93 10.98
N MET A 37 -10.72 5.89 10.40
CA MET A 37 -12.16 5.99 10.62
C MET A 37 -12.92 4.75 10.15
N ALA A 38 -12.59 4.23 8.97
CA ALA A 38 -13.17 3.01 8.42
C ALA A 38 -12.84 1.80 9.30
N THR A 39 -11.60 1.68 9.77
CA THR A 39 -11.22 0.59 10.68
C THR A 39 -12.01 0.67 11.98
N THR A 40 -12.10 1.85 12.60
CA THR A 40 -12.85 2.03 13.86
C THR A 40 -14.33 1.69 13.67
N ALA A 41 -14.95 2.18 12.59
CA ALA A 41 -16.33 1.83 12.24
C ALA A 41 -16.48 0.32 12.01
N GLY A 42 -15.51 -0.32 11.35
CA GLY A 42 -15.46 -1.75 11.13
C GLY A 42 -15.40 -2.56 12.42
N VAL A 43 -14.51 -2.18 13.36
CA VAL A 43 -14.42 -2.82 14.69
C VAL A 43 -15.75 -2.70 15.44
N ILE A 44 -16.35 -1.51 15.44
CA ILE A 44 -17.63 -1.27 16.13
C ILE A 44 -18.72 -2.17 15.54
N VAL A 45 -18.89 -2.17 14.22
CA VAL A 45 -19.89 -3.00 13.52
C VAL A 45 -19.66 -4.49 13.78
N VAL A 46 -18.41 -4.97 13.66
CA VAL A 46 -18.06 -6.38 13.90
C VAL A 46 -18.35 -6.79 15.34
N SER A 47 -18.03 -5.92 16.31
CA SER A 47 -18.29 -6.20 17.73
C SER A 47 -19.78 -6.21 18.05
N ALA A 48 -20.55 -5.27 17.49
CA ALA A 48 -21.98 -5.16 17.69
C ALA A 48 -22.77 -6.31 17.03
N CYS A 49 -22.30 -6.79 15.87
CA CYS A 49 -22.94 -7.87 15.11
C CYS A 49 -22.31 -9.25 15.36
N SER A 50 -21.55 -9.42 16.46
CA SER A 50 -20.85 -10.67 16.77
C SER A 50 -21.77 -11.81 17.20
N GLY A 51 -23.01 -11.52 17.61
CA GLY A 51 -24.02 -12.50 18.00
C GLY A 51 -24.60 -13.26 16.79
N ASN A 52 -25.30 -12.56 15.91
CA ASN A 52 -25.83 -13.11 14.65
C ASN A 52 -25.23 -12.39 13.45
N VAL A 53 -24.18 -12.97 12.88
CA VAL A 53 -23.45 -12.41 11.74
C VAL A 53 -24.31 -12.13 10.50
N MET A 54 -25.48 -12.76 10.38
CA MET A 54 -26.36 -12.63 9.22
C MET A 54 -27.52 -11.65 9.41
N THR A 55 -28.12 -11.62 10.61
CA THR A 55 -29.36 -10.86 10.88
C THR A 55 -29.15 -9.62 11.74
N ASP A 56 -28.05 -9.56 12.50
CA ASP A 56 -27.79 -8.39 13.32
C ASP A 56 -27.45 -7.20 12.43
N ARG A 57 -28.11 -6.09 12.72
CA ARG A 57 -27.97 -4.84 11.98
C ARG A 57 -27.44 -3.74 12.85
N TYR A 58 -26.51 -2.97 12.32
CA TYR A 58 -25.96 -1.81 13.00
C TYR A 58 -26.00 -0.60 12.06
N TRP A 59 -26.72 0.46 12.45
CA TRP A 59 -26.96 1.62 11.60
C TRP A 59 -25.66 2.23 11.06
N LEU A 60 -24.56 2.09 11.82
CA LEU A 60 -23.28 2.68 11.49
C LEU A 60 -22.73 2.13 10.19
N ALA A 61 -23.00 0.87 9.85
CA ALA A 61 -22.53 0.27 8.60
C ALA A 61 -23.10 1.04 7.39
N THR A 62 -24.43 1.14 7.29
CA THR A 62 -25.11 1.83 6.19
C THR A 62 -24.87 3.34 6.21
N TYR A 63 -24.92 3.96 7.40
CA TYR A 63 -24.70 5.41 7.53
C TYR A 63 -23.27 5.81 7.13
N PHE A 64 -22.26 5.06 7.56
CA PHE A 64 -20.87 5.30 7.19
C PHE A 64 -20.66 5.13 5.68
N VAL A 65 -21.24 4.12 5.03
CA VAL A 65 -21.14 3.96 3.58
C VAL A 65 -21.73 5.15 2.83
N ILE A 66 -22.98 5.52 3.14
CA ILE A 66 -23.73 6.53 2.36
C ILE A 66 -23.15 7.92 2.59
N TRP A 67 -23.00 8.34 3.84
CA TRP A 67 -22.66 9.72 4.19
C TRP A 67 -21.16 10.00 4.14
N TYR A 68 -20.33 8.98 4.34
CA TYR A 68 -18.88 9.15 4.40
C TYR A 68 -18.15 8.41 3.28
N GLY A 69 -18.51 7.15 3.00
CA GLY A 69 -17.88 6.32 1.98
C GLY A 69 -18.00 6.88 0.56
N VAL A 70 -19.22 7.19 0.11
CA VAL A 70 -19.47 7.75 -1.25
C VAL A 70 -18.71 9.07 -1.52
N PRO A 71 -18.84 10.11 -0.68
CA PRO A 71 -18.13 11.37 -0.94
C PRO A 71 -16.61 11.21 -0.83
N TYR A 72 -16.12 10.37 0.09
CA TYR A 72 -14.69 10.09 0.20
C TYR A 72 -14.14 9.37 -1.04
N MET A 73 -14.81 8.31 -1.52
CA MET A 73 -14.36 7.57 -2.70
C MET A 73 -14.36 8.47 -3.96
N THR A 74 -15.36 9.35 -4.08
CA THR A 74 -15.40 10.36 -5.14
C THR A 74 -14.23 11.33 -5.03
N TYR A 75 -13.94 11.82 -3.82
CA TYR A 75 -12.80 12.69 -3.56
C TYR A 75 -11.47 12.02 -3.88
N ASP A 76 -11.26 10.75 -3.49
CA ASP A 76 -10.00 10.07 -3.69
C ASP A 76 -9.71 9.80 -5.18
N ILE A 77 -10.73 9.42 -5.96
CA ILE A 77 -10.63 9.32 -7.42
C ILE A 77 -10.23 10.67 -8.03
N TYR A 78 -10.86 11.76 -7.58
CA TYR A 78 -10.52 13.11 -8.03
C TYR A 78 -9.08 13.51 -7.65
N ALA A 79 -8.66 13.22 -6.42
CA ALA A 79 -7.31 13.51 -5.94
C ALA A 79 -6.25 12.70 -6.69
N MET A 80 -6.52 11.43 -7.01
CA MET A 80 -5.67 10.61 -7.87
C MET A 80 -5.55 11.20 -9.28
N TYR A 81 -6.67 11.61 -9.87
CA TYR A 81 -6.67 12.27 -11.18
C TYR A 81 -5.85 13.56 -11.18
N LEU A 82 -6.01 14.39 -10.15
CA LEU A 82 -5.30 15.67 -10.02
C LEU A 82 -3.79 15.47 -9.77
N SER A 83 -3.42 14.50 -8.93
CA SER A 83 -2.01 14.14 -8.69
C SER A 83 -1.33 13.72 -9.98
N HIS A 84 -2.03 12.94 -10.82
CA HIS A 84 -1.56 12.56 -12.13
C HIS A 84 -1.40 13.75 -13.08
N TYR A 85 -2.43 14.59 -13.18
CA TYR A 85 -2.43 15.79 -14.02
C TYR A 85 -1.22 16.69 -13.72
N TYR A 86 -0.94 16.96 -12.44
CA TYR A 86 0.23 17.75 -12.04
C TYR A 86 1.57 17.05 -12.28
N ARG A 87 1.63 15.71 -12.16
CA ARG A 87 2.86 14.96 -12.42
C ARG A 87 3.25 14.98 -13.90
N PHE A 88 2.28 15.01 -14.81
CA PHE A 88 2.52 15.07 -16.25
C PHE A 88 2.80 16.49 -16.76
N ARG A 89 2.13 17.51 -16.20
CA ARG A 89 2.43 18.92 -16.54
C ARG A 89 3.89 19.32 -16.29
N VAL A 90 4.60 18.64 -15.39
CA VAL A 90 5.98 19.02 -15.02
C VAL A 90 7.05 18.19 -15.73
N LYS A 91 6.66 17.15 -16.48
CA LYS A 91 7.59 16.44 -17.36
C LYS A 91 7.89 17.16 -18.68
N GLY A 92 7.40 18.38 -18.88
CA GLY A 92 7.91 19.29 -19.91
C GLY A 92 7.69 18.87 -21.36
N HIS A 93 6.73 18.00 -21.66
CA HIS A 93 6.29 17.82 -23.05
C HIS A 93 5.27 18.91 -23.39
N GLU A 94 5.75 19.97 -24.06
CA GLU A 94 4.96 21.04 -24.68
C GLU A 94 3.95 20.55 -25.73
N GLU A 95 3.99 19.26 -26.10
CA GLU A 95 3.20 18.65 -27.17
C GLU A 95 1.87 18.01 -26.68
N TYR A 96 1.32 18.44 -25.55
CA TYR A 96 0.06 17.89 -25.03
C TYR A 96 -0.94 19.00 -24.68
N LYS A 97 -1.22 19.81 -25.69
CA LYS A 97 -2.24 20.87 -25.65
C LYS A 97 -3.67 20.34 -25.80
N GLU A 98 -3.85 19.08 -26.17
CA GLU A 98 -5.18 18.49 -26.38
C GLU A 98 -5.50 17.35 -25.44
N HIS A 99 -6.77 17.32 -25.05
CA HIS A 99 -7.44 16.42 -24.13
C HIS A 99 -7.45 14.96 -24.66
N SER A 100 -6.29 14.33 -24.79
CA SER A 100 -6.17 13.06 -25.51
C SER A 100 -6.07 11.85 -24.57
N LEU A 101 -6.97 10.90 -24.81
CA LEU A 101 -7.16 9.62 -24.14
C LEU A 101 -5.87 8.80 -24.02
N THR A 102 -4.84 9.10 -24.80
CA THR A 102 -3.53 8.43 -24.76
C THR A 102 -2.75 8.72 -23.48
N THR A 103 -2.86 9.93 -22.89
CA THR A 103 -2.29 10.26 -21.57
C THR A 103 -3.05 9.59 -20.44
N VAL A 104 -4.38 9.47 -20.57
CA VAL A 104 -5.21 8.69 -19.66
C VAL A 104 -4.88 7.20 -19.78
N ASN A 105 -4.66 6.67 -20.98
CA ASN A 105 -4.36 5.25 -21.21
C ASN A 105 -2.97 4.84 -20.69
N SER A 106 -1.96 5.70 -20.80
CA SER A 106 -0.62 5.45 -20.23
C SER A 106 -0.61 5.54 -18.69
N PHE A 107 -1.44 6.42 -18.12
CA PHE A 107 -1.69 6.52 -16.67
C PHE A 107 -2.39 5.30 -16.11
N VAL A 108 -3.50 4.94 -16.76
CA VAL A 108 -4.28 3.72 -16.55
C VAL A 108 -3.28 2.59 -16.59
N ARG A 109 -2.51 2.32 -17.64
CA ARG A 109 -1.58 1.17 -17.65
C ARG A 109 -0.52 1.10 -16.52
N ARG A 110 -0.09 2.23 -15.91
CA ARG A 110 0.99 2.23 -14.89
C ARG A 110 0.49 2.22 -13.45
N GLU A 111 -0.64 2.85 -13.15
CA GLU A 111 -1.30 2.83 -11.82
C GLU A 111 -2.73 2.25 -11.88
N PHE A 112 -3.03 1.48 -12.95
CA PHE A 112 -4.38 0.99 -13.30
C PHE A 112 -5.06 0.33 -12.12
N LEU A 113 -4.31 -0.55 -11.48
CA LEU A 113 -4.86 -1.44 -10.48
C LEU A 113 -5.36 -0.68 -9.27
N LEU A 114 -4.78 0.50 -8.97
CA LEU A 114 -5.22 1.32 -7.85
C LEU A 114 -6.42 2.18 -8.27
N VAL A 115 -6.37 2.79 -9.46
CA VAL A 115 -7.49 3.59 -10.01
C VAL A 115 -8.73 2.71 -10.20
N LEU A 116 -8.57 1.60 -10.92
CA LEU A 116 -9.63 0.63 -11.19
C LEU A 116 -10.19 0.07 -9.89
N HIS A 117 -9.34 -0.20 -8.89
CA HIS A 117 -9.81 -0.66 -7.59
C HIS A 117 -10.74 0.37 -6.93
N HIS A 118 -10.37 1.66 -6.86
CA HIS A 118 -11.22 2.68 -6.25
C HIS A 118 -12.50 2.94 -7.07
N ILE A 119 -12.41 2.91 -8.41
CA ILE A 119 -13.60 2.96 -9.27
C ILE A 119 -14.51 1.76 -9.01
N ALA A 120 -13.97 0.54 -8.96
CA ALA A 120 -14.74 -0.68 -8.69
C ALA A 120 -15.33 -0.68 -7.28
N LEU A 121 -14.63 -0.15 -6.29
CA LEU A 121 -15.19 0.07 -4.95
C LEU A 121 -16.41 1.00 -5.02
N LEU A 122 -16.29 2.13 -5.72
CA LEU A 122 -17.38 3.11 -5.87
C LEU A 122 -18.56 2.60 -6.70
N THR A 123 -18.32 1.92 -7.82
CA THR A 123 -19.36 1.58 -8.81
C THR A 123 -19.91 0.16 -8.67
N ILE A 124 -19.16 -0.75 -8.04
CA ILE A 124 -19.57 -2.15 -7.87
C ILE A 124 -19.77 -2.44 -6.38
N LEU A 125 -18.75 -2.26 -5.55
CA LEU A 125 -18.83 -2.65 -4.14
C LEU A 125 -19.90 -1.83 -3.40
N LEU A 126 -19.90 -0.49 -3.52
CA LEU A 126 -20.87 0.34 -2.81
C LEU A 126 -22.32 0.00 -3.19
N PRO A 127 -22.72 -0.06 -4.48
CA PRO A 127 -24.09 -0.43 -4.83
C PRO A 127 -24.47 -1.86 -4.41
N VAL A 128 -23.55 -2.82 -4.49
CA VAL A 128 -23.79 -4.19 -4.01
C VAL A 128 -24.02 -4.21 -2.50
N THR A 129 -23.24 -3.45 -1.73
CA THR A 129 -23.38 -3.35 -0.27
C THR A 129 -24.63 -2.59 0.19
N LEU A 130 -25.16 -1.67 -0.61
CA LEU A 130 -26.35 -0.89 -0.28
C LEU A 130 -27.66 -1.51 -0.79
N PHE A 131 -27.70 -1.96 -2.06
CA PHE A 131 -28.94 -2.35 -2.72
C PHE A 131 -29.12 -3.86 -2.83
N PHE A 132 -28.05 -4.61 -3.12
CA PHE A 132 -28.15 -6.06 -3.35
C PHE A 132 -28.25 -6.86 -2.04
N ARG A 133 -27.87 -6.23 -0.93
CA ARG A 133 -27.67 -6.83 0.37
C ARG A 133 -28.94 -7.06 1.19
N ARG A 134 -30.10 -6.47 0.80
CA ARG A 134 -31.39 -6.58 1.52
C ARG A 134 -31.24 -6.44 3.05
N ASP A 135 -30.39 -5.51 3.49
CA ASP A 135 -30.05 -5.23 4.90
C ASP A 135 -29.46 -6.40 5.73
N GLN A 136 -28.93 -7.47 5.12
CA GLN A 136 -28.39 -8.62 5.86
C GLN A 136 -26.85 -8.70 5.81
N GLY A 137 -26.20 -9.17 6.87
CA GLY A 137 -24.75 -9.40 6.91
C GLY A 137 -23.87 -8.19 7.24
N ASP A 138 -24.27 -7.35 8.22
CA ASP A 138 -23.53 -6.10 8.56
C ASP A 138 -22.15 -6.43 9.09
N TYR A 139 -22.03 -7.58 9.77
CA TYR A 139 -20.77 -8.15 10.21
C TYR A 139 -19.72 -8.23 9.09
N PHE A 140 -20.12 -8.75 7.92
CA PHE A 140 -19.19 -8.92 6.79
C PHE A 140 -18.79 -7.58 6.16
N ILE A 141 -19.66 -6.57 6.19
CA ILE A 141 -19.31 -5.20 5.76
C ILE A 141 -18.32 -4.57 6.74
N GLY A 142 -18.53 -4.76 8.04
CA GLY A 142 -17.56 -4.38 9.07
C GLY A 142 -16.19 -5.03 8.82
N CYS A 143 -16.16 -6.32 8.47
CA CYS A 143 -14.94 -6.99 8.04
C CYS A 143 -14.33 -6.32 6.79
N LEU A 144 -15.12 -6.01 5.76
CA LEU A 144 -14.59 -5.30 4.58
C LEU A 144 -13.96 -3.95 4.95
N PHE A 145 -14.49 -3.21 5.93
CA PHE A 145 -13.84 -1.99 6.41
C PHE A 145 -12.53 -2.23 7.17
N LEU A 146 -12.40 -3.34 7.90
CA LEU A 146 -11.14 -3.72 8.53
C LEU A 146 -10.01 -3.96 7.52
N THR A 147 -10.33 -4.22 6.24
CA THR A 147 -9.31 -4.36 5.19
C THR A 147 -8.54 -3.05 4.93
N GLU A 148 -9.14 -1.90 5.27
CA GLU A 148 -8.50 -0.58 5.16
C GLU A 148 -7.45 -0.32 6.25
N LEU A 149 -7.38 -1.12 7.32
CA LEU A 149 -6.35 -1.00 8.36
C LEU A 149 -4.92 -1.13 7.82
N SER A 150 -4.75 -1.81 6.69
CA SER A 150 -3.43 -1.92 6.02
C SER A 150 -2.98 -0.63 5.31
N THR A 151 -3.92 0.24 4.93
CA THR A 151 -3.69 1.50 4.19
C THR A 151 -2.80 2.52 4.94
N PRO A 152 -2.95 2.77 6.26
CA PRO A 152 -2.05 3.67 6.99
C PRO A 152 -0.60 3.16 7.02
N PHE A 153 -0.39 1.84 7.16
CA PHE A 153 0.96 1.26 7.14
C PHE A 153 1.62 1.39 5.76
N VAL A 154 0.86 1.14 4.68
CA VAL A 154 1.35 1.31 3.31
C VAL A 154 1.68 2.77 3.00
N SER A 155 0.83 3.70 3.47
CA SER A 155 1.04 5.14 3.33
C SER A 155 2.26 5.63 4.10
N LEU A 156 2.42 5.18 5.35
CA LEU A 156 3.59 5.48 6.19
C LEU A 156 4.89 5.01 5.54
N GLY A 157 4.91 3.79 4.97
CA GLY A 157 6.08 3.28 4.26
C GLY A 157 6.50 4.13 3.07
N LYS A 158 5.54 4.64 2.28
CA LYS A 158 5.85 5.54 1.16
C LYS A 158 6.26 6.95 1.63
N ILE A 159 5.81 7.40 2.80
CA ILE A 159 6.24 8.68 3.39
C ILE A 159 7.67 8.57 3.90
N LEU A 160 8.03 7.50 4.62
CA LEU A 160 9.41 7.25 5.07
C LEU A 160 10.39 7.22 3.90
N ILE A 161 10.02 6.55 2.80
CA ILE A 161 10.80 6.53 1.56
C ILE A 161 11.02 7.95 1.00
N GLN A 162 10.01 8.82 1.06
CA GLN A 162 10.07 10.20 0.57
C GLN A 162 10.86 11.14 1.48
N LEU A 163 10.92 10.84 2.78
CA LEU A 163 11.68 11.61 3.75
C LEU A 163 13.17 11.21 3.81
N GLY A 164 13.60 10.24 2.99
CA GLY A 164 15.00 9.82 2.93
C GLY A 164 15.46 8.97 4.12
N LEU A 165 14.57 8.62 5.05
CA LEU A 165 14.87 7.74 6.20
C LEU A 165 14.87 6.25 5.80
N GLN A 166 15.54 5.91 4.70
CA GLN A 166 15.61 4.52 4.20
C GLN A 166 16.66 3.68 4.92
N ASP A 167 17.63 4.31 5.58
CA ASP A 167 18.80 3.65 6.17
C ASP A 167 18.60 3.15 7.60
N CYS A 168 17.42 3.36 8.20
CA CYS A 168 17.14 2.92 9.57
C CYS A 168 16.43 1.56 9.62
N TRP A 169 16.66 0.83 10.73
CA TRP A 169 15.89 -0.37 11.13
C TRP A 169 14.37 -0.16 11.06
N VAL A 170 13.93 1.09 11.22
CA VAL A 170 12.56 1.57 11.05
C VAL A 170 11.99 1.23 9.66
N HIS A 171 12.76 1.32 8.57
CA HIS A 171 12.28 0.95 7.24
C HIS A 171 12.02 -0.56 7.12
N LYS A 172 12.88 -1.38 7.75
CA LYS A 172 12.74 -2.84 7.80
C LYS A 172 11.54 -3.25 8.68
N ALA A 173 11.40 -2.65 9.85
CA ALA A 173 10.26 -2.86 10.75
C ALA A 173 8.94 -2.44 10.08
N ASN A 174 8.89 -1.26 9.45
CA ASN A 174 7.73 -0.80 8.73
C ASN A 174 7.40 -1.72 7.53
N GLY A 175 8.40 -2.19 6.79
CA GLY A 175 8.20 -3.15 5.70
C GLY A 175 7.57 -4.46 6.20
N GLY A 176 8.03 -4.98 7.34
CA GLY A 176 7.43 -6.12 8.02
C GLY A 176 6.00 -5.87 8.48
N MET A 177 5.74 -4.72 9.11
CA MET A 177 4.39 -4.33 9.54
C MET A 177 3.42 -4.18 8.38
N VAL A 178 3.85 -3.62 7.24
CA VAL A 178 3.05 -3.55 6.02
C VAL A 178 2.71 -4.94 5.52
N LEU A 179 3.68 -5.85 5.47
CA LEU A 179 3.44 -7.21 4.99
C LEU A 179 2.48 -7.98 5.91
N LEU A 180 2.69 -7.87 7.23
CA LEU A 180 1.88 -8.51 8.25
C LEU A 180 0.44 -7.97 8.25
N SER A 181 0.27 -6.65 8.29
CA SER A 181 -1.06 -6.02 8.27
C SER A 181 -1.82 -6.32 6.98
N PHE A 182 -1.13 -6.30 5.82
CA PHE A 182 -1.76 -6.65 4.54
C PHE A 182 -2.20 -8.12 4.52
N PHE A 183 -1.37 -9.05 5.02
CA PHE A 183 -1.72 -10.46 5.10
C PHE A 183 -2.92 -10.69 6.04
N LEU A 184 -2.86 -10.19 7.27
CA LEU A 184 -3.90 -10.43 8.27
C LEU A 184 -5.23 -9.77 7.89
N CYS A 185 -5.19 -8.48 7.54
CA CYS A 185 -6.41 -7.71 7.31
C CYS A 185 -7.03 -7.96 5.93
N ARG A 186 -6.25 -8.37 4.91
CA ARG A 186 -6.77 -8.51 3.53
C ARG A 186 -6.76 -9.93 2.98
N ILE A 187 -5.87 -10.81 3.43
CA ILE A 187 -5.82 -12.20 2.93
C ILE A 187 -6.47 -13.14 3.95
N ALA A 188 -6.04 -13.12 5.20
CA ALA A 188 -6.55 -14.02 6.24
C ALA A 188 -7.98 -13.68 6.69
N LEU A 189 -8.43 -12.44 6.45
CA LEU A 189 -9.79 -12.02 6.76
C LEU A 189 -10.85 -12.76 5.94
N PHE A 190 -10.60 -13.04 4.66
CA PHE A 190 -11.53 -13.79 3.81
C PHE A 190 -11.79 -15.21 4.32
N PRO A 191 -10.79 -16.09 4.53
CA PRO A 191 -11.03 -17.41 5.09
C PRO A 191 -11.61 -17.34 6.51
N TYR A 192 -11.29 -16.31 7.29
CA TYR A 192 -11.93 -16.07 8.59
C TYR A 192 -13.44 -15.78 8.44
N MET A 193 -13.86 -14.95 7.49
CA MET A 193 -15.27 -14.69 7.19
C MET A 193 -16.01 -15.99 6.79
N TYR A 194 -15.37 -16.83 5.96
CA TYR A 194 -15.93 -18.15 5.60
C TYR A 194 -16.05 -19.08 6.81
N TRP A 195 -15.08 -19.06 7.72
CA TRP A 195 -15.13 -19.84 8.95
C TRP A 195 -16.25 -19.39 9.89
N VAL A 196 -16.41 -18.08 10.10
CA VAL A 196 -17.50 -17.52 10.92
C VAL A 196 -18.86 -17.86 10.32
N TYR A 197 -19.00 -17.75 9.00
CA TYR A 197 -20.21 -18.18 8.29
C TYR A 197 -20.48 -19.69 8.48
N GLY A 198 -19.47 -20.54 8.29
CA GLY A 198 -19.59 -21.98 8.50
C GLY A 198 -19.97 -22.35 9.94
N ARG A 199 -19.40 -21.66 10.93
CA ARG A 199 -19.75 -21.83 12.35
C ARG A 199 -21.20 -21.46 12.64
N HIS A 200 -21.73 -20.42 12.01
CA HIS A 200 -23.12 -20.00 12.18
C HIS A 200 -24.12 -21.04 11.64
N TYR A 201 -23.81 -21.67 10.49
CA TYR A 201 -24.67 -22.69 9.87
C TYR A 201 -24.32 -24.14 10.26
N GLY A 202 -23.30 -24.36 11.10
CA GLY A 202 -22.82 -25.69 11.48
C GLY A 202 -22.14 -26.47 10.36
N ILE A 203 -21.67 -25.79 9.30
CA ILE A 203 -21.06 -26.39 8.11
C ILE A 203 -19.53 -26.34 8.24
N PRO A 204 -18.79 -27.41 7.90
CA PRO A 204 -17.33 -27.36 7.85
C PRO A 204 -16.83 -26.36 6.79
N ILE A 205 -15.66 -25.75 7.02
CA ILE A 205 -15.11 -24.66 6.18
C ILE A 205 -15.07 -25.02 4.68
N TYR A 206 -14.75 -26.28 4.35
CA TYR A 206 -14.67 -26.75 2.96
C TYR A 206 -16.05 -26.86 2.28
N GLY A 207 -17.14 -26.97 3.06
CA GLY A 207 -18.52 -27.04 2.56
C GLY A 207 -19.15 -25.66 2.33
N VAL A 208 -18.60 -24.61 2.95
CA VAL A 208 -19.12 -23.23 2.86
C VAL A 208 -19.17 -22.71 1.42
N PRO A 209 -18.15 -22.91 0.57
CA PRO A 209 -18.20 -22.46 -0.83
C PRO A 209 -19.31 -23.12 -1.63
N PHE A 210 -19.70 -24.36 -1.29
CA PHE A 210 -20.77 -25.08 -1.98
C PHE A 210 -22.17 -24.69 -1.49
N HIS A 211 -22.26 -24.17 -0.26
CA HIS A 211 -23.51 -23.64 0.31
C HIS A 211 -23.81 -22.20 -0.15
N LEU A 212 -22.77 -21.41 -0.39
CA LEU A 212 -22.90 -20.05 -0.91
C LEU A 212 -23.24 -20.08 -2.41
N THR A 213 -24.08 -19.14 -2.86
CA THR A 213 -24.35 -18.98 -4.29
C THR A 213 -23.06 -18.65 -5.05
N LEU A 214 -22.97 -19.13 -6.29
CA LEU A 214 -21.80 -18.90 -7.15
C LEU A 214 -21.45 -17.41 -7.24
N SER A 215 -22.46 -16.54 -7.30
CA SER A 215 -22.30 -15.08 -7.34
C SER A 215 -21.58 -14.52 -6.11
N VAL A 216 -21.83 -15.04 -4.90
CA VAL A 216 -21.16 -14.60 -3.67
C VAL A 216 -19.71 -15.05 -3.65
N ASN A 217 -19.43 -16.29 -4.06
CA ASN A 217 -18.05 -16.78 -4.17
C ASN A 217 -17.27 -16.02 -5.23
N LEU A 218 -17.88 -15.74 -6.39
CA LEU A 218 -17.27 -14.92 -7.43
C LEU A 218 -17.04 -13.49 -6.95
N GLY A 219 -17.98 -12.90 -6.21
CA GLY A 219 -17.82 -11.58 -5.60
C GLY A 219 -16.62 -11.54 -4.64
N ASN A 220 -16.54 -12.50 -3.71
CA ASN A 220 -15.42 -12.61 -2.78
C ASN A 220 -14.08 -12.84 -3.50
N LEU A 221 -14.06 -13.68 -4.53
CA LEU A 221 -12.88 -13.91 -5.35
C LEU A 221 -12.45 -12.65 -6.11
N CYS A 222 -13.40 -11.90 -6.69
CA CYS A 222 -13.16 -10.64 -7.36
C CYS A 222 -12.59 -9.57 -6.43
N ILE A 223 -13.00 -9.55 -5.16
CA ILE A 223 -12.43 -8.63 -4.16
C ILE A 223 -11.06 -9.11 -3.69
N LEU A 224 -10.88 -10.42 -3.48
CA LEU A 224 -9.62 -11.01 -3.00
C LEU A 224 -8.50 -10.99 -4.05
N ALA A 225 -8.81 -11.22 -5.33
CA ALA A 225 -7.82 -11.37 -6.40
C ALA A 225 -6.88 -10.15 -6.56
N PRO A 226 -7.38 -8.89 -6.59
CA PRO A 226 -6.52 -7.73 -6.53
C PRO A 226 -5.63 -7.73 -5.27
N GLN A 227 -6.19 -8.05 -4.10
CA GLN A 227 -5.43 -8.02 -2.84
C GLN A 227 -4.26 -9.01 -2.87
N VAL A 228 -4.49 -10.25 -3.33
CA VAL A 228 -3.42 -11.25 -3.46
C VAL A 228 -2.35 -10.78 -4.45
N TYR A 229 -2.75 -10.19 -5.58
CA TYR A 229 -1.80 -9.63 -6.54
C TYR A 229 -0.91 -8.54 -5.90
N TRP A 230 -1.52 -7.61 -5.14
CA TRP A 230 -0.78 -6.56 -4.44
C TRP A 230 0.18 -7.12 -3.38
N PHE A 231 -0.25 -8.15 -2.65
CA PHE A 231 0.59 -8.83 -1.68
C PHE A 231 1.83 -9.46 -2.34
N VAL A 232 1.65 -10.17 -3.45
CA VAL A 232 2.78 -10.74 -4.21
C VAL A 232 3.73 -9.64 -4.69
N LEU A 233 3.20 -8.50 -5.14
CA LEU A 233 4.04 -7.36 -5.55
C LEU A 233 4.81 -6.75 -4.36
N LEU A 234 4.20 -6.67 -3.18
CA LEU A 234 4.83 -6.23 -1.93
C LEU A 234 5.92 -7.21 -1.49
N CYS A 235 5.65 -8.52 -1.51
CA CYS A 235 6.64 -9.56 -1.27
C CYS A 235 7.83 -9.45 -2.21
N ARG A 236 7.61 -9.30 -3.52
CA ARG A 236 8.68 -9.14 -4.52
C ARG A 236 9.48 -7.85 -4.35
N LYS A 237 8.87 -6.79 -3.82
CA LYS A 237 9.60 -5.56 -3.46
C LYS A 237 10.44 -5.76 -2.21
N GLY A 238 9.88 -6.35 -1.15
CA GLY A 238 10.59 -6.67 0.08
C GLY A 238 11.75 -7.63 -0.15
N TRP A 239 11.55 -8.67 -0.96
CA TRP A 239 12.58 -9.64 -1.33
C TRP A 239 13.76 -8.99 -2.09
N ARG A 240 13.47 -8.09 -3.04
CA ARG A 240 14.52 -7.36 -3.75
C ARG A 240 15.33 -6.44 -2.83
N LEU A 241 14.68 -5.81 -1.85
CA LEU A 241 15.37 -4.99 -0.85
C LEU A 241 16.25 -5.85 0.06
N TYR A 242 15.74 -7.01 0.49
CA TYR A 242 16.47 -7.97 1.30
C TYR A 242 17.72 -8.51 0.57
N GLN A 243 17.58 -8.89 -0.71
CA GLN A 243 18.71 -9.33 -1.52
C GLN A 243 19.79 -8.25 -1.65
N ARG A 244 19.40 -7.00 -1.90
CA ARG A 244 20.35 -5.88 -1.99
C ARG A 244 21.12 -5.66 -0.70
N GLN A 245 20.46 -5.75 0.46
CA GLN A 245 21.13 -5.68 1.76
C GLN A 245 22.13 -6.83 1.94
N ARG A 246 21.74 -8.07 1.60
CA ARG A 246 22.64 -9.23 1.66
C ARG A 246 23.89 -9.06 0.81
N HIS A 247 23.75 -8.54 -0.41
CA HIS A 247 24.88 -8.25 -1.29
C HIS A 247 25.77 -7.12 -0.76
N ALA A 248 25.20 -6.08 -0.16
CA ALA A 248 25.97 -5.00 0.46
C ALA A 248 26.77 -5.48 1.68
N THR A 249 26.17 -6.29 2.55
CA THR A 249 26.86 -6.88 3.71
C THR A 249 27.95 -7.86 3.29
N ALA A 250 27.73 -8.67 2.24
CA ALA A 250 28.74 -9.57 1.70
C ALA A 250 29.93 -8.83 1.06
N ALA A 251 29.68 -7.70 0.37
CA ALA A 251 30.74 -6.86 -0.19
C ALA A 251 31.57 -6.16 0.90
N ALA A 252 30.94 -5.65 1.97
CA ALA A 252 31.64 -5.05 3.10
C ALA A 252 32.53 -6.05 3.85
N GLY A 253 32.06 -7.29 4.05
CA GLY A 253 32.86 -8.35 4.66
C GLY A 253 34.05 -8.83 3.82
N SER A 254 34.07 -8.55 2.51
CA SER A 254 35.19 -8.91 1.63
C SER A 254 36.32 -7.86 1.60
N GLN A 255 36.04 -6.59 1.88
CA GLN A 255 37.05 -5.53 1.90
C GLN A 255 37.96 -5.56 3.13
N ASP A 256 37.50 -6.15 4.24
CA ASP A 256 38.26 -6.27 5.50
C ASP A 256 39.30 -7.41 5.50
N SER A 257 39.48 -8.09 4.35
CA SER A 257 40.40 -9.23 4.20
C SER A 257 41.63 -8.94 3.32
N SER A 258 41.86 -7.68 2.93
CA SER A 258 43.09 -7.30 2.23
C SER A 258 44.24 -7.09 3.23
N PRO A 259 45.38 -7.81 3.11
CA PRO A 259 46.52 -7.63 4.00
C PRO A 259 47.09 -6.21 3.88
N LEU A 260 47.29 -5.55 5.02
CA LEU A 260 48.02 -4.27 5.11
C LEU A 260 49.39 -4.40 4.40
N PRO A 261 49.77 -3.46 3.53
CA PRO A 261 51.12 -3.43 2.98
C PRO A 261 52.14 -3.17 4.10
N PRO A 262 53.33 -3.79 4.05
CA PRO A 262 54.33 -3.64 5.11
C PRO A 262 54.83 -2.19 5.20
N PRO A 263 55.17 -1.71 6.41
CA PRO A 263 55.61 -0.33 6.61
C PRO A 263 56.95 -0.06 5.92
N SER A 264 56.99 0.99 5.11
CA SER A 264 58.21 1.51 4.47
C SER A 264 59.18 2.09 5.52
N PRO A 265 60.50 1.90 5.37
CA PRO A 265 61.48 2.43 6.31
C PRO A 265 61.58 3.97 6.20
N SER A 266 61.52 4.62 7.36
CA SER A 266 61.67 6.06 7.56
C SER A 266 63.07 6.53 7.13
N LEU A 267 63.14 7.37 6.10
CA LEU A 267 64.33 8.15 5.77
C LEU A 267 64.34 9.43 6.60
N THR A 268 65.38 9.56 7.41
CA THR A 268 65.69 10.67 8.28
C THR A 268 65.89 11.99 7.53
N ASP A 269 65.34 13.02 8.17
CA ASP A 269 65.50 14.46 8.01
C ASP A 269 66.92 14.90 7.59
N ASN A 270 67.01 15.73 6.55
CA ASN A 270 68.20 16.52 6.25
C ASN A 270 67.76 17.94 5.90
N GLN A 271 67.78 18.79 6.92
CA GLN A 271 67.62 20.23 6.85
C GLN A 271 68.89 20.87 6.24
N PRO A 272 68.79 21.86 5.33
CA PRO A 272 69.96 22.64 4.91
C PRO A 272 70.22 23.78 5.91
N LYS A 273 71.44 23.85 6.46
CA LYS A 273 71.98 25.06 7.11
C LYS A 273 72.76 25.87 6.06
N GLY A 274 72.45 27.16 5.99
CA GLY A 274 73.10 28.11 5.09
C GLY A 274 74.48 28.60 5.53
N ASP A 275 75.06 29.34 4.58
CA ASP A 275 76.06 30.42 4.65
C ASP A 275 77.50 30.09 5.08
N HIS A 276 78.41 30.02 4.09
CA HIS A 276 79.45 31.03 3.81
C HIS A 276 80.27 30.69 2.55
#